data_AF-A0A3C0ZEK2-F1
#
_entry.id   AF-A0A3C0ZEK2-F1
#
_cell.length_a   1.000
_cell.length_b   1.000
_cell.length_c   1.000
_cell.angle_alpha   90.00
_cell.angle_beta   90.00
_cell.angle_gamma   90.00
#
_symmetry.space_group_name_H-M   'P 1'
#
loop_
_entity.id
_entity.type
_entity.pdbx_description
1 polymer ?
#
loop_
_entity_poly.entity_id
_entity_poly.type
_entity_poly.pdbx_seq_one_letter_code
_entity_poly.pdbx_strand_id
1 'polypeptide(L)'
;MKKGNIGNAPDLKYLKIDSTKNVFYQLPVSELVEHALANHEGRLSDTGALAADTGKFTGRSPKDRFLVEDSLTKDSVWWGEINQRMSPANFEALLSKVAAHLSDQIIYVRDCAAGADPAYQIDLRVVTETAYQSIFANNLFLRPEPNPDAQPAWSILAAPTLLIDEPHQYGIINENFVAIDFTKKIVLIAGTGYTGEIKKSIFSILNFILPFQHNVLSRQCAANTSKEGETASFFGLSDTGKTNLSAYRNSKLIGDDVHG
;
A
#
# COMPACT_ATOMS: atom_id res chain seq x y z
N MET A 1 -11.07 23.21 10.23
CA MET A 1 -10.32 22.37 9.28
C MET A 1 -9.62 23.28 8.28
N LYS A 2 -8.30 23.15 8.11
CA LYS A 2 -7.57 23.82 7.02
C LYS A 2 -8.14 23.31 5.69
N LYS A 3 -8.43 24.19 4.73
CA LYS A 3 -8.82 23.77 3.37
C LYS A 3 -7.64 23.02 2.73
N GLY A 4 -7.92 21.96 1.96
CA GLY A 4 -6.93 21.19 1.23
C GLY A 4 -5.97 22.07 0.42
N ASN A 5 -4.72 21.63 0.26
CA ASN A 5 -3.75 22.32 -0.59
C ASN A 5 -4.02 21.96 -2.07
N ILE A 6 -5.15 22.46 -2.60
CA ILE A 6 -5.72 22.06 -3.91
C ILE A 6 -4.83 22.50 -5.08
N GLY A 7 -3.97 23.51 -4.90
CA GLY A 7 -3.21 24.13 -5.99
C GLY A 7 -2.20 23.23 -6.71
N ASN A 8 -1.76 22.13 -6.09
CA ASN A 8 -0.74 21.21 -6.62
C ASN A 8 -1.18 19.72 -6.57
N ALA A 9 -2.48 19.44 -6.45
CA ALA A 9 -2.95 18.06 -6.38
C ALA A 9 -2.89 17.36 -7.77
N PRO A 10 -2.52 16.08 -7.83
CA PRO A 10 -2.55 15.32 -9.09
C PRO A 10 -3.98 15.10 -9.60
N ASP A 11 -4.15 14.94 -10.92
CA ASP A 11 -5.43 14.49 -11.49
C ASP A 11 -5.70 13.03 -11.12
N LEU A 12 -6.81 12.78 -10.43
CA LEU A 12 -7.24 11.44 -9.99
C LEU A 12 -8.41 10.88 -10.82
N LYS A 13 -8.81 11.51 -11.93
CA LYS A 13 -9.91 11.02 -12.78
C LYS A 13 -9.67 9.63 -13.35
N TYR A 14 -8.41 9.25 -13.59
CA TYR A 14 -8.06 7.89 -14.02
C TYR A 14 -8.41 6.82 -12.95
N LEU A 15 -8.54 7.23 -11.69
CA LEU A 15 -9.03 6.42 -10.57
C LEU A 15 -10.52 6.61 -10.31
N LYS A 16 -11.22 7.37 -11.16
CA LYS A 16 -12.63 7.78 -10.99
C LYS A 16 -12.91 8.62 -9.74
N ILE A 17 -11.88 9.23 -9.15
CA ILE A 17 -12.03 10.08 -7.97
C ILE A 17 -12.25 11.52 -8.42
N ASP A 18 -13.33 12.15 -7.97
CA ASP A 18 -13.52 13.59 -8.06
C ASP A 18 -12.66 14.28 -6.99
N SER A 19 -11.56 14.88 -7.44
CA SER A 19 -10.55 15.54 -6.61
C SER A 19 -10.78 17.05 -6.46
N THR A 20 -11.93 17.57 -6.92
CA THR A 20 -12.18 19.02 -6.97
C THR A 20 -12.30 19.67 -5.59
N LYS A 21 -12.46 18.88 -4.52
CA LYS A 21 -12.55 19.33 -3.14
C LYS A 21 -11.80 18.34 -2.24
N ASN A 22 -11.02 18.84 -1.28
CA ASN A 22 -10.48 18.07 -0.15
C ASN A 22 -9.28 17.12 -0.39
N VAL A 23 -8.36 17.47 -1.29
CA VAL A 23 -7.10 16.72 -1.47
C VAL A 23 -5.93 17.37 -0.72
N PHE A 24 -5.20 16.56 0.04
CA PHE A 24 -3.92 16.88 0.65
C PHE A 24 -2.79 16.09 -0.01
N TYR A 25 -2.11 16.71 -0.97
CA TYR A 25 -1.00 16.08 -1.70
C TYR A 25 0.34 16.32 -0.99
N GLN A 26 1.11 15.26 -0.78
CA GLN A 26 2.49 15.28 -0.25
C GLN A 26 2.66 16.07 1.06
N LEU A 27 1.64 16.11 1.94
CA LEU A 27 1.72 16.82 3.22
C LEU A 27 2.98 16.41 4.02
N PRO A 28 3.69 17.34 4.66
CA PRO A 28 4.79 16.99 5.56
C PRO A 28 4.31 16.08 6.70
N VAL A 29 5.19 15.19 7.19
CA VAL A 29 4.85 14.26 8.29
C VAL A 29 4.36 15.00 9.53
N SER A 30 4.90 16.18 9.84
CA SER A 30 4.44 17.01 10.96
C SER A 30 2.97 17.41 10.82
N GLU A 31 2.54 17.83 9.63
CA GLU A 31 1.14 18.19 9.37
C GLU A 31 0.24 16.95 9.35
N LEU A 32 0.73 15.82 8.82
CA LEU A 32 0.00 14.56 8.91
C LEU A 32 -0.24 14.12 10.36
N VAL A 33 0.74 14.32 11.25
CA VAL A 33 0.57 14.04 12.68
C VAL A 33 -0.46 14.98 13.29
N GLU A 34 -0.42 16.28 12.99
CA GLU A 34 -1.45 17.23 13.43
C GLU A 34 -2.85 16.80 12.98
N HIS A 35 -2.98 16.39 11.71
CA HIS A 35 -4.23 15.91 11.15
C HIS A 35 -4.71 14.62 11.81
N ALA A 36 -3.82 13.64 12.00
CA ALA A 36 -4.15 12.38 12.67
C ALA A 36 -4.69 12.62 14.09
N LEU A 37 -4.09 13.54 14.85
CA LEU A 37 -4.55 13.91 16.18
C LEU A 37 -5.90 14.64 16.13
N ALA A 38 -6.06 15.59 15.20
CA ALA A 38 -7.31 16.35 15.03
C ALA A 38 -8.48 15.46 14.58
N ASN A 39 -8.20 14.42 13.80
CA ASN A 39 -9.18 13.46 13.30
C ASN A 39 -9.44 12.29 14.26
N HIS A 40 -8.80 12.28 15.44
CA HIS A 40 -8.89 11.18 16.40
C HIS A 40 -8.44 9.82 15.85
N GLU A 41 -7.47 9.82 14.93
CA GLU A 41 -6.88 8.60 14.33
C GLU A 41 -5.86 7.91 15.25
N GLY A 42 -5.48 8.57 16.35
CA GLY A 42 -4.51 8.08 17.30
C GLY A 42 -4.13 9.09 18.38
N ARG A 43 -3.05 8.81 19.10
CA ARG A 43 -2.47 9.67 20.14
C ARG A 43 -0.95 9.66 20.08
N LEU A 44 -0.31 10.66 20.66
CA LEU A 44 1.14 10.64 20.86
C LEU A 44 1.51 9.76 22.06
N SER A 45 2.60 9.01 21.92
CA SER A 45 3.29 8.38 23.05
C SER A 45 4.06 9.42 23.87
N ASP A 46 4.58 9.00 25.01
CA ASP A 46 5.53 9.76 25.84
C ASP A 46 6.82 10.14 25.10
N THR A 47 7.21 9.36 24.09
CA THR A 47 8.33 9.63 23.19
C THR A 47 7.97 10.50 21.98
N GLY A 48 6.71 10.90 21.83
CA GLY A 48 6.23 11.71 20.71
C GLY A 48 5.93 10.93 19.42
N ALA A 49 5.96 9.61 19.44
CA ALA A 49 5.55 8.78 18.31
C ALA A 49 4.02 8.73 18.20
N LEU A 50 3.48 8.77 16.98
CA LEU A 50 2.04 8.56 16.76
C LEU A 50 1.68 7.08 16.94
N ALA A 51 0.89 6.79 17.96
CA ALA A 51 0.23 5.51 18.17
C ALA A 51 -1.18 5.58 17.55
N ALA A 52 -1.32 5.03 16.34
CA ALA A 52 -2.57 4.99 15.60
C ALA A 52 -3.42 3.76 15.95
N ASP A 53 -4.73 3.89 15.83
CA ASP A 53 -5.68 2.78 16.00
C ASP A 53 -6.16 2.29 14.62
N THR A 54 -5.99 0.99 14.34
CA THR A 54 -6.41 0.36 13.08
C THR A 54 -7.85 -0.16 13.12
N GLY A 55 -8.56 0.05 14.23
CA GLY A 55 -9.93 -0.37 14.45
C GLY A 55 -10.07 -1.88 14.62
N LYS A 56 -11.14 -2.45 14.05
CA LYS A 56 -11.50 -3.88 14.14
C LYS A 56 -10.38 -4.82 13.68
N PHE A 57 -9.57 -4.39 12.71
CA PHE A 57 -8.55 -5.22 12.09
C PHE A 57 -7.17 -4.85 12.62
N THR A 58 -6.61 -5.70 13.47
CA THR A 58 -5.26 -5.55 14.06
C THR A 58 -4.20 -6.39 13.33
N GLY A 59 -4.56 -6.96 12.20
CA GLY A 59 -3.73 -7.88 11.43
C GLY A 59 -4.27 -8.05 10.02
N ARG A 60 -3.60 -8.89 9.23
CA ARG A 60 -4.02 -9.20 7.86
C ARG A 60 -5.32 -9.99 7.83
N SER A 61 -6.04 -9.86 6.73
CA SER A 61 -7.21 -10.68 6.41
C SER A 61 -6.98 -11.51 5.14
N PRO A 62 -6.20 -12.62 5.19
CA PRO A 62 -5.84 -13.38 3.99
C PRO A 62 -7.04 -13.90 3.19
N LYS A 63 -8.15 -14.21 3.87
CA LYS A 63 -9.40 -14.69 3.24
C LYS A 63 -10.15 -13.60 2.47
N ASP A 64 -9.82 -12.33 2.71
CA ASP A 64 -10.47 -11.19 2.07
C ASP A 64 -9.58 -10.58 0.96
N ARG A 65 -8.55 -11.32 0.53
CA ARG A 65 -7.61 -10.89 -0.50
C ARG A 65 -7.87 -11.59 -1.83
N PHE A 66 -7.98 -10.79 -2.89
CA PHE A 66 -8.35 -11.22 -4.23
C PHE A 66 -7.40 -10.64 -5.29
N LEU A 67 -7.22 -11.38 -6.38
CA LEU A 67 -6.49 -10.94 -7.57
C LEU A 67 -7.44 -11.04 -8.77
N VAL A 68 -7.42 -10.01 -9.62
CA VAL A 68 -8.19 -10.06 -10.87
C VAL A 68 -7.65 -11.15 -11.77
N GLU A 69 -8.53 -12.00 -12.27
CA GLU A 69 -8.23 -12.97 -13.32
C GLU A 69 -8.60 -12.38 -14.69
N ASP A 70 -7.57 -12.14 -15.49
CA ASP A 70 -7.65 -11.62 -16.85
C ASP A 70 -6.62 -12.33 -17.75
N SER A 71 -6.43 -11.86 -18.98
CA SER A 71 -5.47 -12.47 -19.90
C SER A 71 -4.01 -12.39 -19.43
N LEU A 72 -3.66 -11.43 -18.57
CA LEU A 72 -2.30 -11.31 -18.03
C LEU A 72 -2.05 -12.33 -16.92
N THR A 73 -3.04 -12.53 -16.05
CA THR A 73 -2.91 -13.26 -14.78
C THR A 73 -3.38 -14.71 -14.85
N LYS A 74 -4.30 -15.04 -15.77
CA LYS A 74 -4.96 -16.35 -15.86
C LYS A 74 -3.98 -17.53 -15.80
N ASP A 75 -2.90 -17.46 -16.55
CA ASP A 75 -1.91 -18.55 -16.65
C ASP A 75 -0.59 -18.26 -15.90
N SER A 76 -0.42 -17.05 -15.35
CA SER A 76 0.82 -16.60 -14.69
C SER A 76 0.72 -16.57 -13.15
N VAL A 77 -0.49 -16.52 -12.61
CA VAL A 77 -0.75 -16.54 -11.16
C VAL A 77 -0.98 -17.97 -10.67
N TRP A 78 -0.38 -18.31 -9.52
CA TRP A 78 -0.66 -19.56 -8.83
C TRP A 78 -1.97 -19.48 -8.04
N TRP A 79 -3.08 -19.83 -8.68
CA TRP A 79 -4.43 -19.72 -8.11
C TRP A 79 -4.71 -20.76 -7.01
N GLY A 80 -5.47 -20.36 -5.98
CA GLY A 80 -5.86 -21.22 -4.88
C GLY A 80 -6.45 -20.45 -3.71
N GLU A 81 -6.45 -21.03 -2.50
CA GLU A 81 -6.99 -20.36 -1.30
C GLU A 81 -6.23 -19.08 -0.93
N ILE A 82 -4.94 -18.98 -1.30
CA ILE A 82 -4.10 -17.80 -1.04
C ILE A 82 -4.34 -16.70 -2.09
N ASN A 83 -4.42 -17.08 -3.35
CA ASN A 83 -4.62 -16.18 -4.49
C ASN A 83 -6.01 -16.45 -5.06
N GLN A 84 -7.00 -15.78 -4.46
CA GLN A 84 -8.41 -15.94 -4.82
C GLN A 84 -8.74 -15.12 -6.07
N ARG A 85 -9.56 -15.69 -6.96
CA ARG A 85 -9.93 -15.08 -8.24
C ARG A 85 -10.99 -14.00 -8.03
N MET A 86 -10.89 -12.93 -8.80
CA MET A 86 -11.93 -11.91 -8.96
C MET A 86 -12.11 -11.61 -10.45
N SER A 87 -13.35 -11.41 -10.89
CA SER A 87 -13.61 -11.02 -12.28
C SER A 87 -13.23 -9.54 -12.51
N PRO A 88 -12.80 -9.15 -13.71
CA PRO A 88 -12.57 -7.74 -14.05
C PRO A 88 -13.81 -6.86 -13.83
N ALA A 89 -15.01 -7.41 -14.07
CA ALA A 89 -16.27 -6.71 -13.86
C ALA A 89 -16.53 -6.40 -12.37
N ASN A 90 -16.27 -7.37 -11.48
CA ASN A 90 -16.42 -7.18 -10.04
C ASN A 90 -15.39 -6.17 -9.51
N PHE A 91 -14.15 -6.25 -9.99
CA PHE A 91 -13.12 -5.26 -9.64
C PHE A 91 -13.52 -3.85 -10.08
N GLU A 92 -14.04 -3.69 -11.30
CA GLU A 92 -14.48 -2.40 -11.82
C GLU A 92 -15.65 -1.81 -11.01
N ALA A 93 -16.58 -2.66 -10.57
CA ALA A 93 -17.68 -2.27 -9.70
C ALA A 93 -17.19 -1.82 -8.32
N LEU A 94 -16.26 -2.59 -7.72
CA LEU A 94 -15.63 -2.23 -6.44
C LEU A 94 -14.78 -0.96 -6.54
N LEU A 95 -14.00 -0.79 -7.62
CA LEU A 95 -13.26 0.44 -7.90
C LEU A 95 -14.20 1.64 -7.93
N SER A 96 -15.37 1.51 -8.58
CA SER A 96 -16.35 2.59 -8.65
C SER A 96 -16.93 2.93 -7.28
N LYS A 97 -17.16 1.95 -6.40
CA LYS A 97 -17.58 2.19 -5.01
C LYS A 97 -16.52 2.87 -4.18
N VAL A 98 -15.28 2.38 -4.23
CA VAL A 98 -14.14 2.95 -3.49
C VAL A 98 -13.87 4.38 -3.96
N ALA A 99 -13.89 4.62 -5.27
CA ALA A 99 -13.67 5.94 -5.83
C ALA A 99 -14.77 6.94 -5.46
N ALA A 100 -16.04 6.52 -5.51
CA ALA A 100 -17.16 7.34 -5.07
C ALA A 100 -17.03 7.72 -3.59
N HIS A 101 -16.75 6.73 -2.73
CA HIS A 101 -16.51 6.97 -1.30
C HIS A 101 -15.37 7.97 -1.08
N LEU A 102 -14.20 7.75 -1.68
CA LEU A 102 -13.05 8.66 -1.54
C LEU A 102 -13.29 10.06 -2.11
N SER A 103 -14.17 10.21 -3.09
CA SER A 103 -14.55 11.53 -3.64
C SER A 103 -15.34 12.37 -2.64
N ASP A 104 -16.05 11.73 -1.71
CA ASP A 104 -16.83 12.40 -0.67
C ASP A 104 -16.02 12.64 0.62
N GLN A 105 -14.77 12.17 0.69
CA GLN A 105 -13.89 12.29 1.86
C GLN A 105 -12.85 13.40 1.71
N ILE A 106 -12.23 13.75 2.84
CA ILE A 106 -10.89 14.31 2.82
C ILE A 106 -9.91 13.19 2.48
N ILE A 107 -9.05 13.40 1.49
CA ILE A 107 -8.05 12.41 1.10
C ILE A 107 -6.64 12.95 1.16
N TYR A 108 -5.71 12.06 1.50
CA TYR A 108 -4.27 12.27 1.49
C TYR A 108 -3.69 11.51 0.31
N VAL A 109 -2.94 12.22 -0.52
CA VAL A 109 -2.31 11.65 -1.71
C VAL A 109 -0.81 11.74 -1.54
N ARG A 110 -0.13 10.61 -1.72
CA ARG A 110 1.30 10.52 -1.53
C ARG A 110 1.95 9.74 -2.66
N ASP A 111 2.87 10.39 -3.36
CA ASP A 111 3.71 9.73 -4.34
C ASP A 111 4.93 9.12 -3.63
N CYS A 112 5.17 7.85 -3.93
CA CYS A 112 6.21 7.01 -3.34
C CYS A 112 6.89 6.19 -4.45
N ALA A 113 7.92 5.43 -4.10
CA ALA A 113 8.45 4.39 -4.98
C ALA A 113 8.78 3.09 -4.21
N ALA A 114 8.77 1.96 -4.91
CA ALA A 114 9.20 0.66 -4.41
C ALA A 114 10.30 0.08 -5.29
N GLY A 115 11.31 -0.54 -4.66
CA GLY A 115 12.51 -1.03 -5.36
C GLY A 115 13.59 0.07 -5.43
N ALA A 116 14.71 -0.14 -4.76
CA ALA A 116 15.78 0.86 -4.64
C ALA A 116 16.71 0.92 -5.86
N ASP A 117 16.69 -0.12 -6.71
CA ASP A 117 17.41 -0.13 -7.98
C ASP A 117 16.57 0.58 -9.04
N PRO A 118 17.06 1.68 -9.67
CA PRO A 118 16.32 2.41 -10.70
C PRO A 118 15.85 1.55 -11.88
N ALA A 119 16.52 0.44 -12.18
CA ALA A 119 16.12 -0.46 -13.27
C ALA A 119 14.81 -1.23 -12.98
N TYR A 120 14.46 -1.38 -11.70
CA TYR A 120 13.31 -2.14 -11.23
C TYR A 120 12.37 -1.32 -10.34
N GLN A 121 12.65 -0.04 -10.17
CA GLN A 121 11.84 0.86 -9.37
C GLN A 121 10.44 0.99 -9.98
N ILE A 122 9.42 0.92 -9.13
CA ILE A 122 8.04 1.22 -9.50
C ILE A 122 7.55 2.46 -8.74
N ASP A 123 7.04 3.43 -9.49
CA ASP A 123 6.42 4.62 -8.91
C ASP A 123 5.01 4.31 -8.45
N LEU A 124 4.68 4.76 -7.24
CA LEU A 124 3.43 4.49 -6.55
C LEU A 124 2.70 5.80 -6.25
N ARG A 125 1.38 5.80 -6.38
CA ARG A 125 0.50 6.81 -5.75
C ARG A 125 -0.40 6.15 -4.73
N VAL A 126 -0.26 6.56 -3.48
CA VAL A 126 -1.09 6.07 -2.37
C VAL A 126 -2.13 7.13 -2.05
N VAL A 127 -3.40 6.76 -2.16
CA VAL A 127 -4.56 7.59 -1.84
C VAL A 127 -5.23 6.99 -0.61
N THR A 128 -5.30 7.76 0.47
CA THR A 128 -5.86 7.32 1.75
C THR A 128 -6.85 8.35 2.27
N GLU A 129 -7.89 7.93 2.98
CA GLU A 129 -8.79 8.87 3.68
C GLU A 129 -8.31 9.22 5.10
N THR A 130 -7.27 8.54 5.60
CA THR A 130 -6.68 8.79 6.92
C THR A 130 -5.24 9.29 6.82
N ALA A 131 -4.84 10.17 7.73
CA ALA A 131 -3.50 10.73 7.77
C ALA A 131 -2.45 9.68 8.19
N TYR A 132 -2.77 8.80 9.17
CA TYR A 132 -1.83 7.78 9.64
C TYR A 132 -1.44 6.77 8.54
N GLN A 133 -2.35 6.42 7.62
CA GLN A 133 -2.01 5.56 6.48
C GLN A 133 -1.07 6.27 5.50
N SER A 134 -1.18 7.59 5.34
CA SER A 134 -0.22 8.39 4.56
C SER A 134 1.16 8.46 5.23
N ILE A 135 1.21 8.60 6.56
CA ILE A 135 2.45 8.51 7.36
C ILE A 135 3.10 7.13 7.16
N PHE A 136 2.30 6.07 7.22
CA PHE A 136 2.79 4.71 7.00
C PHE A 136 3.44 4.56 5.62
N ALA A 137 2.79 5.04 4.55
CA ALA A 137 3.36 5.02 3.21
C ALA A 137 4.69 5.82 3.13
N ASN A 138 4.74 7.00 3.74
CA ASN A 138 5.96 7.82 3.81
C ASN A 138 7.14 7.12 4.51
N ASN A 139 6.86 6.33 5.53
CA ASN A 139 7.88 5.64 6.32
C ASN A 139 8.34 4.35 5.65
N LEU A 140 7.44 3.66 4.96
CA LEU A 140 7.70 2.34 4.38
C LEU A 140 8.37 2.42 3.00
N PHE A 141 7.91 3.32 2.14
CA PHE A 141 8.34 3.39 0.74
C PHE A 141 9.44 4.43 0.53
N LEU A 142 10.08 4.36 -0.64
CA LEU A 142 11.03 5.38 -1.07
C LEU A 142 10.31 6.69 -1.34
N ARG A 143 11.02 7.80 -1.13
CA ARG A 143 10.49 9.18 -1.24
C ARG A 143 11.14 9.86 -2.45
N PRO A 144 10.66 9.61 -3.68
CA PRO A 144 11.13 10.32 -4.86
C PRO A 144 10.66 11.78 -4.81
N GLU A 145 11.22 12.60 -5.69
CA GLU A 145 10.69 13.96 -5.92
C GLU A 145 9.24 13.88 -6.42
N PRO A 146 8.33 14.66 -5.82
CA PRO A 146 6.93 14.62 -6.20
C PRO A 146 6.71 15.19 -7.60
N ASN A 147 5.87 14.52 -8.39
CA ASN A 147 5.44 14.98 -9.70
C ASN A 147 3.92 14.80 -9.85
N PRO A 148 3.11 15.84 -9.57
CA PRO A 148 1.66 15.74 -9.62
C PRO A 148 1.12 15.49 -11.04
N ASP A 149 1.86 15.88 -12.07
CA ASP A 149 1.47 15.72 -13.47
C ASP A 149 1.78 14.32 -14.01
N ALA A 150 2.73 13.60 -13.38
CA ALA A 150 3.04 12.23 -13.76
C ALA A 150 1.97 11.27 -13.22
N GLN A 151 1.57 10.33 -14.09
CA GLN A 151 0.79 9.18 -13.66
C GLN A 151 1.73 8.11 -13.11
N PRO A 152 1.49 7.58 -11.91
CA PRO A 152 2.33 6.54 -11.31
C PRO A 152 2.22 5.22 -12.07
N ALA A 153 3.21 4.34 -11.89
CA ALA A 153 3.11 2.97 -12.40
C ALA A 153 2.00 2.17 -11.71
N TRP A 154 1.81 2.39 -10.40
CA TRP A 154 0.78 1.73 -9.59
C TRP A 154 0.02 2.72 -8.70
N SER A 155 -1.27 2.46 -8.48
CA SER A 155 -2.09 3.25 -7.55
C SER A 155 -2.68 2.37 -6.45
N ILE A 156 -2.69 2.86 -5.21
CA ILE A 156 -3.28 2.20 -4.06
C ILE A 156 -4.37 3.10 -3.49
N LEU A 157 -5.59 2.58 -3.35
CA LEU A 157 -6.73 3.29 -2.77
C LEU A 157 -7.08 2.59 -1.46
N ALA A 158 -6.92 3.30 -0.33
CA ALA A 158 -7.26 2.81 1.00
C ALA A 158 -8.43 3.60 1.59
N ALA A 159 -9.56 2.90 1.75
CA ALA A 159 -10.81 3.40 2.32
C ALA A 159 -11.23 2.51 3.52
N PRO A 160 -10.49 2.54 4.65
CA PRO A 160 -10.77 1.73 5.83
C PRO A 160 -12.18 1.86 6.41
N THR A 161 -12.87 3.00 6.18
CA THR A 161 -14.23 3.25 6.67
C THR A 161 -15.33 2.76 5.72
N LEU A 162 -14.98 2.42 4.48
CA LEU A 162 -15.93 1.87 3.51
C LEU A 162 -16.16 0.38 3.78
N LEU A 163 -17.40 0.03 4.12
CA LEU A 163 -17.88 -1.35 4.21
C LEU A 163 -18.74 -1.66 2.99
N ILE A 164 -18.54 -2.82 2.38
CA ILE A 164 -19.31 -3.24 1.21
C ILE A 164 -20.61 -3.90 1.64
N ASP A 165 -21.72 -3.21 1.35
CA ASP A 165 -23.05 -3.79 1.41
C ASP A 165 -23.18 -4.95 0.40
N GLU A 166 -23.81 -6.05 0.84
CA GLU A 166 -24.06 -7.24 0.02
C GLU A 166 -22.80 -7.79 -0.68
N PRO A 167 -21.75 -8.18 0.08
CA PRO A 167 -20.42 -8.52 -0.45
C PRO A 167 -20.44 -9.60 -1.54
N HIS A 168 -21.36 -10.56 -1.43
CA HIS A 168 -21.48 -11.66 -2.39
C HIS A 168 -21.85 -11.21 -3.81
N GLN A 169 -22.47 -10.04 -4.00
CA GLN A 169 -22.73 -9.49 -5.34
C GLN A 169 -21.44 -9.14 -6.10
N TYR A 170 -20.36 -8.85 -5.38
CA TYR A 170 -19.05 -8.54 -5.94
C TYR A 170 -18.10 -9.73 -5.90
N GLY A 171 -18.60 -10.92 -5.55
CA GLY A 171 -17.77 -12.13 -5.41
C GLY A 171 -16.78 -12.06 -4.24
N ILE A 172 -17.02 -11.19 -3.26
CA ILE A 172 -16.24 -11.13 -2.01
C ILE A 172 -17.03 -11.78 -0.86
N ILE A 173 -16.35 -12.07 0.25
CA ILE A 173 -16.90 -12.87 1.36
C ILE A 173 -17.44 -11.96 2.48
N ASN A 174 -16.62 -10.99 2.91
CA ASN A 174 -16.94 -10.08 4.00
C ASN A 174 -17.13 -8.64 3.48
N GLU A 175 -17.60 -7.77 4.38
CA GLU A 175 -17.74 -6.32 4.17
C GLU A 175 -16.41 -5.61 3.86
N ASN A 176 -15.27 -6.22 4.20
CA ASN A 176 -13.92 -5.73 3.92
C ASN A 176 -13.25 -6.54 2.80
N PHE A 177 -12.34 -5.93 2.05
CA PHE A 177 -11.57 -6.62 1.02
C PHE A 177 -10.25 -5.93 0.68
N VAL A 178 -9.35 -6.72 0.09
CA VAL A 178 -8.15 -6.26 -0.61
C VAL A 178 -8.16 -6.86 -2.01
N ALA A 179 -8.16 -6.04 -3.05
CA ALA A 179 -8.17 -6.50 -4.44
C ALA A 179 -7.03 -5.88 -5.24
N ILE A 180 -6.37 -6.68 -6.08
CA ILE A 180 -5.25 -6.24 -6.93
C ILE A 180 -5.57 -6.57 -8.38
N ASP A 181 -5.51 -5.56 -9.25
CA ASP A 181 -5.59 -5.71 -10.70
C ASP A 181 -4.23 -5.39 -11.33
N PHE A 182 -3.58 -6.40 -11.91
CA PHE A 182 -2.26 -6.26 -12.53
C PHE A 182 -2.28 -5.57 -13.90
N THR A 183 -3.41 -5.63 -14.61
CA THR A 183 -3.56 -4.97 -15.91
C THR A 183 -3.84 -3.49 -15.73
N LYS A 184 -4.75 -3.14 -14.82
CA LYS A 184 -5.03 -1.73 -14.45
C LYS A 184 -3.94 -1.13 -13.57
N LYS A 185 -3.13 -1.96 -12.92
CA LYS A 185 -2.11 -1.57 -11.93
C LYS A 185 -2.70 -0.78 -10.76
N ILE A 186 -3.81 -1.29 -10.22
CA ILE A 186 -4.55 -0.67 -9.11
C ILE A 186 -4.70 -1.68 -7.97
N VAL A 187 -4.51 -1.20 -6.74
CA VAL A 187 -4.83 -1.89 -5.49
C VAL A 187 -5.99 -1.18 -4.81
N LEU A 188 -6.99 -1.95 -4.40
CA LEU A 188 -8.13 -1.50 -3.60
C LEU A 188 -8.05 -2.13 -2.21
N ILE A 189 -8.18 -1.32 -1.16
CA ILE A 189 -8.25 -1.74 0.23
C ILE A 189 -9.45 -1.06 0.86
N ALA A 190 -10.44 -1.82 1.31
CA ALA A 190 -11.64 -1.27 1.95
C ALA A 190 -12.01 -2.04 3.22
N GLY A 191 -12.59 -1.34 4.19
CA GLY A 191 -13.12 -1.88 5.43
C GLY A 191 -12.07 -2.26 6.48
N THR A 192 -10.78 -2.11 6.18
CA THR A 192 -9.67 -2.41 7.10
C THR A 192 -8.70 -1.24 7.26
N GLY A 193 -8.48 -0.82 8.52
CA GLY A 193 -7.46 0.16 8.90
C GLY A 193 -6.04 -0.40 8.97
N TYR A 194 -5.88 -1.72 8.83
CA TYR A 194 -4.58 -2.35 9.00
C TYR A 194 -3.60 -1.99 7.88
N THR A 195 -2.62 -1.13 8.18
CA THR A 195 -1.63 -0.61 7.22
C THR A 195 -0.75 -1.69 6.58
N GLY A 196 -0.63 -2.86 7.22
CA GLY A 196 0.10 -3.99 6.64
C GLY A 196 -0.48 -4.48 5.30
N GLU A 197 -1.75 -4.21 4.99
CA GLU A 197 -2.33 -4.51 3.68
C GLU A 197 -1.73 -3.64 2.55
N ILE A 198 -1.37 -2.38 2.85
CA ILE A 198 -0.64 -1.51 1.91
C ILE A 198 0.74 -2.13 1.61
N LYS A 199 1.49 -2.50 2.65
CA LYS A 199 2.81 -3.14 2.53
C LYS A 199 2.75 -4.43 1.71
N LYS A 200 1.86 -5.34 2.10
CA LYS A 200 1.82 -6.68 1.51
C LYS A 200 1.19 -6.72 0.13
N SER A 201 0.34 -5.76 -0.23
CA SER A 201 -0.12 -5.58 -1.61
C SER A 201 1.05 -5.25 -2.54
N ILE A 202 1.88 -4.26 -2.21
CA ILE A 202 3.08 -3.94 -3.01
C ILE A 202 4.08 -5.09 -3.03
N PHE A 203 4.29 -5.77 -1.90
CA PHE A 203 5.17 -6.93 -1.89
C PHE A 203 4.65 -8.05 -2.82
N SER A 204 3.34 -8.27 -2.86
CA SER A 204 2.75 -9.25 -3.78
C SER A 204 2.93 -8.86 -5.24
N ILE A 205 2.83 -7.57 -5.54
CA ILE A 205 3.10 -7.03 -6.88
C ILE A 205 4.55 -7.29 -7.28
N LEU A 206 5.51 -7.00 -6.40
CA LEU A 206 6.94 -7.24 -6.66
C LEU A 206 7.26 -8.74 -6.81
N ASN A 207 6.61 -9.62 -6.03
CA ASN A 207 6.74 -11.08 -6.17
C ASN A 207 6.22 -11.61 -7.51
N PHE A 208 5.35 -10.86 -8.19
CA PHE A 208 4.90 -11.20 -9.53
C PHE A 208 5.82 -10.57 -10.59
N ILE A 209 6.00 -9.25 -10.54
CA ILE A 209 6.72 -8.48 -11.57
C ILE A 209 8.19 -8.89 -11.66
N LEU A 210 8.91 -8.97 -10.53
CA LEU A 210 10.35 -9.23 -10.57
C LEU A 210 10.67 -10.61 -11.19
N PRO A 211 10.07 -11.73 -10.74
CA PRO A 211 10.40 -13.03 -11.32
C PRO A 211 9.82 -13.21 -12.72
N PHE A 212 8.54 -12.82 -12.92
CA PHE A 212 7.83 -13.12 -14.16
C PHE A 212 8.24 -12.22 -15.32
N GLN A 213 8.51 -10.93 -15.07
CA GLN A 213 8.78 -9.95 -16.13
C GLN A 213 10.26 -9.61 -16.26
N HIS A 214 11.02 -9.66 -15.15
CA HIS A 214 12.42 -9.21 -15.13
C HIS A 214 13.43 -10.32 -14.86
N ASN A 215 12.98 -11.55 -14.59
CA ASN A 215 13.84 -12.67 -14.20
C ASN A 215 14.75 -12.33 -12.98
N VAL A 216 14.18 -11.58 -12.02
CA VAL A 216 14.82 -11.15 -10.77
C VAL A 216 14.16 -11.88 -9.59
N LEU A 217 14.96 -12.43 -8.67
CA LEU A 217 14.47 -13.21 -7.54
C LEU A 217 13.93 -12.29 -6.43
N SER A 218 12.62 -12.14 -6.35
CA SER A 218 11.97 -11.51 -5.20
C SER A 218 12.08 -12.41 -3.95
N ARG A 219 12.45 -11.81 -2.81
CA ARG A 219 12.75 -12.50 -1.55
C ARG A 219 12.07 -11.83 -0.37
N GLN A 220 11.40 -12.63 0.46
CA GLN A 220 10.99 -12.20 1.79
C GLN A 220 12.12 -12.47 2.80
N CYS A 221 13.06 -11.55 2.92
CA CYS A 221 14.19 -11.66 3.83
C CYS A 221 14.56 -10.31 4.44
N ALA A 222 15.32 -10.35 5.52
CA ALA A 222 16.14 -9.20 5.89
C ALA A 222 17.52 -9.32 5.20
N ALA A 223 18.22 -8.22 5.02
CA ALA A 223 19.58 -8.24 4.48
C ALA A 223 20.45 -7.16 5.12
N ASN A 224 21.74 -7.45 5.29
CA ASN A 224 22.74 -6.50 5.72
C ASN A 224 24.05 -6.68 4.93
N THR A 225 24.92 -5.69 4.99
CA THR A 225 26.24 -5.72 4.36
C THR A 225 27.34 -5.39 5.37
N SER A 226 28.46 -6.11 5.31
CA SER A 226 29.65 -5.83 6.12
C SER A 226 30.39 -4.59 5.63
N LYS A 227 31.44 -4.18 6.35
CA LYS A 227 32.30 -3.07 5.91
C LYS A 227 33.11 -3.44 4.66
N GLU A 228 33.36 -4.74 4.50
CA GLU A 228 34.09 -5.37 3.41
C GLU A 228 33.19 -5.61 2.17
N GLY A 229 31.89 -5.31 2.26
CA GLY A 229 30.93 -5.42 1.16
C GLY A 229 30.27 -6.79 1.04
N GLU A 230 30.51 -7.71 1.98
CA GLU A 230 29.85 -9.02 1.99
C GLU A 230 28.38 -8.87 2.39
N THR A 231 27.47 -9.48 1.64
CA THR A 231 26.03 -9.36 1.87
C THR A 231 25.45 -10.67 2.40
N ALA A 232 24.69 -10.59 3.50
CA ALA A 232 23.96 -11.72 4.06
C ALA A 232 22.45 -11.49 3.92
N SER A 233 21.70 -12.57 3.65
CA SER A 233 20.25 -12.59 3.59
C SER A 233 19.67 -13.54 4.63
N PHE A 234 18.67 -13.08 5.38
CA PHE A 234 18.07 -13.79 6.51
C PHE A 234 16.61 -14.11 6.18
N PHE A 235 16.33 -15.38 5.87
CA PHE A 235 14.98 -15.86 5.61
C PHE A 235 14.30 -16.37 6.89
N GLY A 236 12.98 -16.23 6.95
CA GLY A 236 12.18 -16.67 8.10
C GLY A 236 10.79 -16.05 8.13
N LEU A 237 9.88 -16.63 8.90
CA LEU A 237 8.53 -16.09 9.11
C LEU A 237 8.55 -14.90 10.08
N SER A 238 7.39 -14.26 10.31
CA SER A 238 7.27 -13.25 11.37
C SER A 238 7.77 -13.85 12.69
N ASP A 239 8.49 -13.05 13.48
CA ASP A 239 8.95 -13.40 14.83
C ASP A 239 10.01 -14.51 14.92
N THR A 240 10.61 -14.94 13.81
CA THR A 240 11.72 -15.92 13.80
C THR A 240 13.12 -15.28 13.92
N GLY A 241 13.21 -14.02 14.34
CA GLY A 241 14.48 -13.33 14.59
C GLY A 241 15.12 -12.59 13.41
N LYS A 242 14.50 -12.54 12.22
CA LYS A 242 15.05 -11.85 11.03
C LYS A 242 15.52 -10.43 11.32
N THR A 243 14.64 -9.60 11.89
CA THR A 243 14.90 -8.19 12.17
C THR A 243 15.99 -8.00 13.22
N ASN A 244 16.01 -8.85 14.25
CA ASN A 244 17.02 -8.78 15.30
C ASN A 244 18.41 -9.21 14.81
N LEU A 245 18.48 -10.26 13.99
CA LEU A 245 19.74 -10.77 13.46
C LEU A 245 20.31 -9.87 12.36
N SER A 246 19.46 -9.21 11.56
CA SER A 246 19.91 -8.30 10.51
C SER A 246 20.44 -6.97 11.07
N ALA A 247 19.92 -6.50 12.21
CA ALA A 247 20.36 -5.29 12.92
C ALA A 247 21.66 -5.49 13.73
N TYR A 248 22.61 -6.26 13.20
CA TYR A 248 23.91 -6.51 13.82
C TYR A 248 24.78 -5.26 13.80
N ARG A 249 25.38 -4.88 14.96
CA ARG A 249 26.10 -3.60 15.13
C ARG A 249 27.27 -3.36 14.17
N ASN A 250 27.90 -4.42 13.66
CA ASN A 250 29.05 -4.28 12.76
C ASN A 250 28.68 -4.33 11.26
N SER A 251 27.38 -4.44 10.94
CA SER A 251 26.88 -4.47 9.57
C SER A 251 25.95 -3.30 9.30
N LYS A 252 25.91 -2.81 8.06
CA LYS A 252 24.92 -1.83 7.61
C LYS A 252 23.67 -2.58 7.18
N LEU A 253 22.51 -2.23 7.75
CA LEU A 253 21.23 -2.80 7.34
C LEU A 253 20.89 -2.33 5.92
N ILE A 254 20.54 -3.27 5.05
CA ILE A 254 20.01 -2.98 3.70
C ILE A 254 18.48 -2.85 3.78
N GLY A 255 17.83 -3.80 4.45
CA GLY A 255 16.38 -3.80 4.70
C GLY A 255 15.95 -4.99 5.57
N ASP A 256 14.73 -4.98 6.06
CA ASP A 256 14.26 -5.89 7.11
C ASP A 256 13.26 -6.98 6.68
N ASP A 257 12.60 -6.85 5.52
CA ASP A 257 11.54 -7.79 5.11
C ASP A 257 11.44 -8.11 3.60
N VAL A 258 11.84 -7.22 2.68
CA VAL A 258 11.61 -7.39 1.23
C VAL A 258 12.83 -6.95 0.43
N HIS A 259 13.35 -7.86 -0.42
CA HIS A 259 14.47 -7.60 -1.34
C HIS A 259 14.22 -8.25 -2.71
N GLY A 260 14.80 -7.68 -3.76
CA GLY A 260 14.91 -8.27 -5.11
C GLY A 260 16.30 -8.80 -5.38
#